data_AF-A0A924BNN1-F1
#
_entry.id   AF-A0A924BNN1-F1
#
_cell.length_a   1.000
_cell.length_b   1.000
_cell.length_c   1.000
_cell.angle_alpha   90.00
_cell.angle_beta   90.00
_cell.angle_gamma   90.00
#
_symmetry.space_group_name_H-M   'P 1'
#
loop_
_entity.id
_entity.type
_entity.pdbx_description
1 polymer ?
#
loop_
_entity_poly.entity_id
_entity_poly.type
_entity_poly.pdbx_seq_one_letter_code
_entity_poly.pdbx_strand_id
1 'polypeptide(L)'
;MPHELQSIIDLAWEGRASLNAVNSPDVREAVENVISELNAGRIRVAERQGVGQWTVNQWVKKAVLLSFRLNENKVMRAGELGFYDKVQTKFAHLDEAQMRETGVRVVPPAVARRGSYIAKNAILMPSFVNIGAYVDEGTMVDTWAAVGSCA
;
A
#
# COMPACT_ATOMS: atom_id res chain seq x y z
N MET A 1 -0.26 9.12 -18.13
CA MET A 1 -0.21 8.02 -17.14
C MET A 1 -0.86 8.42 -15.80
N PRO A 2 -0.34 9.34 -14.94
CA PRO A 2 -1.00 9.61 -13.64
C PRO A 2 -2.36 10.31 -13.76
N HIS A 3 -2.47 11.24 -14.71
CA HIS A 3 -3.69 12.02 -14.94
C HIS A 3 -4.87 11.14 -15.43
N GLU A 4 -4.59 10.09 -16.19
CA GLU A 4 -5.60 9.16 -16.69
C GLU A 4 -6.12 8.25 -15.57
N LEU A 5 -5.21 7.67 -14.77
CA LEU A 5 -5.57 6.91 -13.56
C LEU A 5 -6.38 7.77 -12.59
N GLN A 6 -5.99 9.02 -12.38
CA GLN A 6 -6.73 9.93 -11.51
C GLN A 6 -8.18 10.10 -11.98
N SER A 7 -8.42 10.38 -13.27
CA SER A 7 -9.78 10.54 -13.79
C SER A 7 -10.64 9.28 -13.61
N ILE A 8 -10.07 8.09 -13.86
CA ILE A 8 -10.78 6.81 -13.65
C ILE A 8 -11.14 6.63 -12.18
N ILE A 9 -10.19 6.88 -11.28
CA ILE A 9 -10.40 6.74 -9.83
C ILE A 9 -11.42 7.75 -9.31
N ASP A 10 -11.37 8.99 -9.76
CA ASP A 10 -12.33 10.02 -9.35
C ASP A 10 -13.75 9.66 -9.84
N LEU A 11 -13.91 9.21 -11.08
CA LEU A 11 -15.21 8.77 -11.61
C LEU A 11 -15.74 7.53 -10.85
N ALA A 12 -14.88 6.54 -10.62
CA ALA A 12 -15.21 5.35 -9.86
C ALA A 12 -15.61 5.69 -8.42
N TRP A 13 -14.97 6.69 -7.82
CA TRP A 13 -15.28 7.14 -6.47
C TRP A 13 -16.70 7.71 -6.37
N GLU A 14 -17.13 8.51 -7.34
CA GLU A 14 -18.50 9.04 -7.36
C GLU A 14 -19.55 7.91 -7.48
N GLY A 15 -19.26 6.90 -8.31
CA GLY A 15 -20.11 5.71 -8.48
C GLY A 15 -19.92 4.58 -7.45
N ARG A 16 -19.10 4.76 -6.41
CA ARG A 16 -18.61 3.65 -5.56
C ARG A 16 -19.69 2.80 -4.88
N ALA A 17 -20.90 3.32 -4.70
CA ALA A 17 -21.99 2.58 -4.06
C ALA A 17 -22.41 1.34 -4.88
N SER A 18 -22.30 1.39 -6.21
CA SER A 18 -22.67 0.29 -7.11
C SER A 18 -21.48 -0.61 -7.47
N LEU A 19 -20.24 -0.22 -7.14
CA LEU A 19 -19.04 -1.00 -7.46
C LEU A 19 -18.88 -2.21 -6.54
N ASN A 20 -18.57 -3.36 -7.13
CA ASN A 20 -18.16 -4.56 -6.43
C ASN A 20 -17.08 -5.33 -7.21
N ALA A 21 -16.65 -6.46 -6.64
CA ALA A 21 -15.60 -7.31 -7.18
C ALA A 21 -15.89 -7.91 -8.57
N VAL A 22 -17.15 -7.91 -9.03
CA VAL A 22 -17.60 -8.63 -10.23
C VAL A 22 -17.91 -7.68 -11.38
N ASN A 23 -18.42 -6.47 -11.09
CA ASN A 23 -19.02 -5.62 -12.10
C ASN A 23 -18.16 -4.47 -12.63
N SER A 24 -16.85 -4.43 -12.33
CA SER A 24 -15.99 -3.30 -12.73
C SER A 24 -14.51 -3.69 -12.93
N PRO A 25 -14.20 -4.48 -13.98
CA PRO A 25 -12.83 -4.95 -14.25
C PRO A 25 -11.85 -3.80 -14.49
N ASP A 26 -12.20 -2.81 -15.32
CA ASP A 26 -11.32 -1.67 -15.65
C ASP A 26 -11.00 -0.82 -14.41
N VAL A 27 -12.00 -0.61 -13.54
CA VAL A 27 -11.79 0.11 -12.27
C VAL A 27 -10.87 -0.68 -11.34
N ARG A 28 -11.04 -2.01 -11.28
CA ARG A 28 -10.15 -2.87 -10.49
C ARG A 28 -8.71 -2.78 -11.00
N GLU A 29 -8.49 -2.83 -12.30
CA GLU A 29 -7.18 -2.68 -12.89
C GLU A 29 -6.56 -1.30 -12.57
N ALA A 30 -7.34 -0.22 -12.71
CA ALA A 30 -6.88 1.11 -12.38
C ALA A 30 -6.50 1.25 -10.89
N VAL A 31 -7.34 0.73 -9.98
CA VAL A 31 -7.04 0.70 -8.54
C VAL A 31 -5.78 -0.13 -8.26
N GLU A 32 -5.66 -1.30 -8.86
CA GLU A 32 -4.51 -2.19 -8.69
C GLU A 32 -3.21 -1.54 -9.14
N ASN A 33 -3.24 -0.81 -10.27
CA ASN A 33 -2.12 -0.01 -10.76
C ASN A 33 -1.72 1.05 -9.73
N VAL A 34 -2.67 1.80 -9.17
CA VAL A 34 -2.37 2.80 -8.13
C VAL A 34 -1.76 2.17 -6.87
N ILE A 35 -2.28 1.01 -6.43
CA ILE A 35 -1.71 0.29 -5.27
C ILE A 35 -0.28 -0.20 -5.60
N SER A 36 -0.02 -0.63 -6.83
CA SER A 36 1.32 -1.03 -7.28
C SER A 36 2.30 0.16 -7.29
N GLU A 37 1.89 1.31 -7.82
CA GLU A 37 2.68 2.55 -7.83
C GLU A 37 2.98 3.04 -6.40
N LEU A 38 2.00 2.98 -5.49
CA LEU A 38 2.19 3.25 -4.06
C LEU A 38 3.18 2.26 -3.42
N ASN A 39 3.03 0.97 -3.72
CA ASN A 39 3.89 -0.08 -3.19
C ASN A 39 5.35 0.11 -3.64
N ALA A 40 5.55 0.66 -4.84
CA ALA A 40 6.84 0.97 -5.42
C ALA A 40 7.37 2.37 -5.05
N GLY A 41 6.59 3.19 -4.35
CA GLY A 41 6.98 4.55 -3.97
C GLY A 41 7.04 5.56 -5.12
N ARG A 42 6.53 5.21 -6.31
CA ARG A 42 6.49 6.09 -7.49
C ARG A 42 5.44 7.19 -7.37
N ILE A 43 4.41 6.94 -6.56
CA ILE A 43 3.46 7.94 -6.09
C ILE A 43 3.35 7.84 -4.57
N ARG A 44 2.92 8.92 -3.93
CA ARG A 44 2.68 8.95 -2.48
C ARG A 44 1.41 9.73 -2.14
N VAL A 45 0.83 9.44 -0.98
CA VAL A 45 -0.47 10.02 -0.58
C VAL A 45 -0.35 11.51 -0.28
N ALA A 46 0.77 11.96 0.27
CA ALA A 46 1.05 13.36 0.48
C ALA A 46 2.49 13.68 0.07
N GLU A 47 2.67 14.79 -0.65
CA GLU A 47 3.95 15.25 -1.18
C GLU A 47 4.30 16.62 -0.61
N ARG A 48 5.58 16.81 -0.33
CA ARG A 48 6.09 18.09 0.16
C ARG A 48 6.32 19.02 -1.04
N GLN A 49 5.61 20.14 -1.09
CA GLN A 49 5.76 21.18 -2.11
C GLN A 49 6.76 22.27 -1.68
N GLY A 50 7.03 22.38 -0.38
CA GLY A 50 7.93 23.39 0.18
C GLY A 50 8.16 23.19 1.67
N VAL A 51 8.85 24.14 2.31
CA VAL A 51 9.05 24.11 3.77
C VAL A 51 7.72 24.24 4.49
N GLY A 52 7.34 23.21 5.26
CA GLY A 52 6.07 23.15 5.97
C GLY A 52 4.82 22.95 5.09
N GLN A 53 4.98 22.86 3.76
CA GLN A 53 3.86 22.74 2.83
C GLN A 53 3.75 21.32 2.28
N TRP A 54 2.64 20.68 2.62
CA TRP A 54 2.28 19.34 2.18
C TRP A 54 0.97 19.39 1.39
N THR A 55 0.96 18.77 0.22
CA THR A 55 -0.23 18.61 -0.61
C THR A 55 -0.65 17.14 -0.61
N VAL A 56 -1.94 16.88 -0.42
CA VAL A 56 -2.51 15.53 -0.40
C VAL A 56 -3.02 15.17 -1.79
N ASN A 57 -2.54 14.05 -2.33
CA ASN A 57 -3.05 13.41 -3.53
C ASN A 57 -4.35 12.65 -3.18
N GLN A 58 -5.48 13.35 -3.11
CA GLN A 58 -6.76 12.79 -2.62
C GLN A 58 -7.23 11.58 -3.42
N TRP A 59 -7.01 11.59 -4.74
CA TRP A 59 -7.38 10.46 -5.62
C TRP A 59 -6.66 9.16 -5.23
N VAL A 60 -5.42 9.24 -4.73
CA VAL A 60 -4.69 8.08 -4.24
C VAL A 60 -5.35 7.48 -2.99
N LYS A 61 -5.87 8.34 -2.07
CA LYS A 61 -6.67 7.86 -0.93
C LYS A 61 -7.97 7.19 -1.40
N LYS A 62 -8.64 7.76 -2.40
CA LYS A 62 -9.85 7.16 -3.01
C LYS A 62 -9.52 5.77 -3.57
N ALA A 63 -8.39 5.60 -4.27
CA ALA A 63 -7.95 4.29 -4.76
C ALA A 63 -7.72 3.27 -3.63
N VAL A 64 -7.06 3.67 -2.53
CA VAL A 64 -6.90 2.82 -1.34
C VAL A 64 -8.25 2.37 -0.79
N LEU A 65 -9.21 3.28 -0.66
CA LEU A 65 -10.55 2.94 -0.16
C LEU A 65 -11.35 2.06 -1.13
N LEU A 66 -11.24 2.31 -2.44
CA LEU A 66 -11.83 1.46 -3.49
C LEU A 66 -11.22 0.05 -3.47
N SER A 67 -9.92 -0.08 -3.18
CA SER A 67 -9.27 -1.40 -3.07
C SER A 67 -9.94 -2.27 -2.01
N PHE A 68 -10.39 -1.70 -0.89
CA PHE A 68 -11.09 -2.45 0.16
C PHE A 68 -12.50 -2.88 -0.27
N ARG A 69 -13.15 -2.11 -1.15
CA ARG A 69 -14.47 -2.44 -1.69
C ARG A 69 -14.40 -3.50 -2.78
N LEU A 70 -13.35 -3.46 -3.60
CA LEU A 70 -13.17 -4.37 -4.75
C LEU A 70 -12.56 -5.73 -4.38
N ASN A 71 -12.16 -5.90 -3.12
CA ASN A 71 -11.58 -7.14 -2.60
C ASN A 71 -12.41 -7.71 -1.45
N GLU A 72 -12.58 -9.02 -1.45
CA GLU A 72 -13.19 -9.77 -0.36
C GLU A 72 -12.13 -10.25 0.62
N ASN A 73 -12.55 -10.48 1.87
CA ASN A 73 -11.67 -11.12 2.84
C ASN A 73 -11.42 -12.56 2.41
N LYS A 74 -10.21 -13.03 2.65
CA LYS A 74 -9.81 -14.42 2.44
C LYS A 74 -9.04 -14.93 3.63
N VAL A 75 -9.04 -16.24 3.81
CA VAL A 75 -8.20 -16.87 4.81
C VAL A 75 -6.74 -16.70 4.39
N MET A 76 -5.91 -16.23 5.31
CA MET A 76 -4.46 -16.09 5.16
C MET A 76 -3.78 -16.89 6.26
N ARG A 77 -2.62 -17.48 5.95
CA ARG A 77 -1.90 -18.38 6.87
C ARG A 77 -0.44 -17.98 6.99
N ALA A 78 0.10 -18.10 8.21
CA ALA A 78 1.52 -18.03 8.49
C ALA A 78 1.87 -19.13 9.50
N GLY A 79 2.29 -20.30 9.00
CA GLY A 79 2.36 -21.52 9.80
C GLY A 79 0.97 -21.90 10.33
N GLU A 80 0.87 -22.14 11.64
CA GLU A 80 -0.39 -22.49 12.31
C GLU A 80 -1.33 -21.30 12.51
N LEU A 81 -0.83 -20.06 12.42
CA LEU A 81 -1.62 -18.85 12.59
C LEU A 81 -2.58 -18.66 11.42
N GLY A 82 -3.85 -18.41 11.74
CA GLY A 82 -4.91 -18.09 10.78
C GLY A 82 -5.36 -16.63 10.90
N PHE A 83 -5.50 -15.98 9.75
CA PHE A 83 -6.00 -14.61 9.63
C PHE A 83 -7.14 -14.56 8.60
N TYR A 84 -7.98 -13.53 8.66
CA TYR A 84 -9.05 -13.29 7.71
C TYR A 84 -9.06 -11.81 7.31
N ASP A 85 -8.45 -11.50 6.17
CA ASP A 85 -8.28 -10.13 5.68
C ASP A 85 -8.29 -10.12 4.14
N LYS A 86 -8.47 -8.95 3.56
CA LYS A 86 -8.48 -8.69 2.12
C LYS A 86 -7.20 -8.03 1.61
N VAL A 87 -6.35 -7.51 2.51
CA VAL A 87 -5.12 -6.81 2.13
C VAL A 87 -3.92 -7.75 2.25
N GLN A 88 -3.23 -8.00 1.14
CA GLN A 88 -1.99 -8.79 1.14
C GLN A 88 -0.86 -8.10 1.92
N THR A 89 0.07 -8.88 2.47
CA THR A 89 1.32 -8.33 3.00
C THR A 89 2.25 -7.92 1.85
N LYS A 90 3.08 -6.90 2.08
CA LYS A 90 3.92 -6.23 1.06
C LYS A 90 4.86 -7.19 0.35
N PHE A 91 5.48 -8.10 1.09
CA PHE A 91 6.56 -8.95 0.57
C PHE A 91 6.09 -10.36 0.17
N ALA A 92 4.80 -10.68 0.27
CA ALA A 92 4.29 -12.05 0.05
C ALA A 92 4.52 -12.63 -1.36
N HIS A 93 4.81 -11.79 -2.35
CA HIS A 93 4.99 -12.17 -3.75
C HIS A 93 6.45 -12.15 -4.20
N LEU A 94 7.38 -11.77 -3.32
CA LEU A 94 8.80 -11.66 -3.66
C LEU A 94 9.50 -12.99 -3.43
N ASP A 95 10.37 -13.36 -4.37
CA ASP A 95 11.38 -14.39 -4.14
C ASP A 95 12.62 -13.83 -3.40
N GLU A 96 13.62 -14.67 -3.15
CA GLU A 96 14.83 -14.28 -2.43
C GLU A 96 15.64 -13.19 -3.15
N ALA A 97 15.76 -13.27 -4.48
CA ALA A 97 16.52 -12.30 -5.26
C ALA A 97 15.83 -10.93 -5.22
N GLN A 98 14.52 -10.91 -5.43
CA GLN A 98 13.70 -9.71 -5.34
C GLN A 98 13.70 -9.13 -3.92
N MET A 99 13.65 -9.97 -2.89
CA MET A 99 13.75 -9.52 -1.50
C MET A 99 15.11 -8.85 -1.23
N ARG A 100 16.20 -9.43 -1.73
CA ARG A 100 17.55 -8.84 -1.63
C ARG A 100 17.66 -7.50 -2.35
N GLU A 101 17.06 -7.38 -3.54
CA GLU A 101 17.04 -6.15 -4.31
C GLU A 101 16.32 -4.99 -3.60
N THR A 102 15.32 -5.29 -2.76
CA THR A 102 14.66 -4.24 -1.97
C THR A 102 15.64 -3.49 -1.05
N GLY A 103 16.67 -4.18 -0.56
CA GLY A 103 17.59 -3.66 0.46
C GLY A 103 16.92 -3.33 1.79
N VAL A 104 15.69 -3.81 2.04
CA VAL A 104 14.95 -3.62 3.29
C VAL A 104 15.26 -4.78 4.23
N ARG A 105 15.52 -4.48 5.50
CA ARG A 105 15.66 -5.51 6.54
C ARG A 105 14.35 -5.69 7.29
N VAL A 106 13.71 -6.84 7.14
CA VAL A 106 12.42 -7.17 7.79
C VAL A 106 12.68 -8.16 8.92
N VAL A 107 12.76 -7.67 10.16
CA VAL A 107 13.06 -8.49 11.34
C VAL A 107 11.77 -9.18 11.81
N PRO A 108 11.73 -10.51 11.99
CA PRO A 108 10.52 -11.19 12.44
C PRO A 108 10.05 -10.70 13.83
N PRO A 109 8.75 -10.48 14.07
CA PRO A 109 7.61 -10.64 13.15
C PRO A 109 7.11 -9.33 12.49
N ALA A 110 7.98 -8.46 11.97
CA ALA A 110 7.56 -7.22 11.29
C ALA A 110 6.62 -7.49 10.11
N VAL A 111 5.58 -6.65 9.97
CA VAL A 111 4.58 -6.77 8.90
C VAL A 111 4.35 -5.42 8.23
N ALA A 112 4.36 -5.42 6.89
CA ALA A 112 3.91 -4.30 6.08
C ALA A 112 2.77 -4.74 5.17
N ARG A 113 1.78 -3.88 4.94
CA ARG A 113 0.69 -4.13 3.97
C ARG A 113 1.12 -3.73 2.56
N ARG A 114 0.67 -4.48 1.56
CA ARG A 114 0.82 -4.11 0.16
C ARG A 114 0.22 -2.71 -0.07
N GLY A 115 0.93 -1.88 -0.83
CA GLY A 115 0.57 -0.47 -1.04
C GLY A 115 1.20 0.49 -0.04
N SER A 116 2.11 0.05 0.85
CA SER A 116 3.07 0.93 1.53
C SER A 116 4.42 0.90 0.81
N TYR A 117 5.11 2.03 0.74
CA TYR A 117 6.49 2.10 0.29
C TYR A 117 7.46 2.00 1.47
N ILE A 118 8.53 1.23 1.28
CA ILE A 118 9.62 1.08 2.24
C ILE A 118 10.91 1.10 1.41
N ALA A 119 11.68 2.16 1.59
CA ALA A 119 12.87 2.43 0.82
C ALA A 119 14.05 1.54 1.23
N LYS A 120 15.07 1.53 0.37
CA LYS A 120 16.34 0.85 0.61
C LYS A 120 16.94 1.22 1.96
N ASN A 121 17.65 0.29 2.58
CA ASN A 121 18.33 0.45 3.87
C ASN A 121 17.43 0.71 5.09
N ALA A 122 16.10 0.75 4.92
CA ALA A 122 15.18 0.80 6.05
C ALA A 122 15.21 -0.52 6.84
N ILE A 123 15.04 -0.42 8.15
CA ILE A 123 14.99 -1.56 9.07
C ILE A 123 13.64 -1.56 9.77
N LEU A 124 12.90 -2.65 9.58
CA LEU A 124 11.66 -2.91 10.30
C LEU A 124 11.96 -3.91 11.42
N MET A 125 12.09 -3.42 12.65
CA MET A 125 12.00 -4.25 13.86
C MET A 125 10.57 -4.80 13.98
N PRO A 126 10.24 -5.70 14.93
CA PRO A 126 8.86 -6.15 15.17
C PRO A 126 7.86 -5.00 15.23
N SER A 127 7.19 -4.69 14.13
CA SER A 127 6.44 -3.44 13.93
C SER A 127 5.39 -3.62 12.83
N PHE A 128 4.55 -2.60 12.65
CA PHE A 128 3.50 -2.61 11.62
C PHE A 128 3.54 -1.36 10.73
N VAL A 129 3.59 -1.57 9.41
CA VAL A 129 3.48 -0.49 8.41
C VAL A 129 2.20 -0.68 7.59
N ASN A 130 1.28 0.27 7.68
CA ASN A 130 -0.03 0.17 7.05
C ASN A 130 -0.02 0.71 5.60
N ILE A 131 -1.05 0.36 4.83
CA ILE A 131 -1.20 0.75 3.43
C ILE A 131 -1.17 2.28 3.24
N GLY A 132 -0.53 2.73 2.17
CA GLY A 132 -0.36 4.14 1.81
C GLY A 132 0.80 4.83 2.51
N ALA A 133 1.44 4.21 3.51
CA ALA A 133 2.60 4.77 4.19
C ALA A 133 3.83 4.88 3.27
N TYR A 134 4.69 5.87 3.54
CA TYR A 134 5.95 6.08 2.84
C TYR A 134 7.11 6.14 3.84
N VAL A 135 7.85 5.05 3.98
CA VAL A 135 9.03 4.94 4.85
C VAL A 135 10.29 5.13 4.00
N ASP A 136 10.99 6.25 4.19
CA ASP A 136 12.11 6.66 3.33
C ASP A 136 13.46 6.04 3.73
N GLU A 137 14.47 6.24 2.88
CA GLU A 137 15.75 5.53 2.94
C GLU A 137 16.43 5.64 4.31
N GLY A 138 16.95 4.52 4.79
CA GLY A 138 17.69 4.45 6.06
C GLY A 138 16.84 4.61 7.32
N THR A 139 15.52 4.71 7.21
CA THR A 139 14.62 4.84 8.38
C THR A 139 14.67 3.59 9.26
N MET A 140 14.72 3.79 10.57
CA MET A 140 14.57 2.72 11.57
C MET A 140 13.15 2.75 12.14
N VAL A 141 12.38 1.71 11.90
CA VAL A 141 11.07 1.48 12.53
C VAL A 141 11.29 0.49 13.67
N ASP A 142 11.32 1.02 14.90
CA ASP A 142 11.73 0.26 16.07
C ASP A 142 10.61 -0.65 16.62
N THR A 143 10.97 -1.46 17.60
CA THR A 143 10.15 -2.53 18.17
C THR A 143 8.83 -1.97 18.72
N TRP A 144 7.73 -2.58 18.28
CA TRP A 144 6.34 -2.24 18.55
C TRP A 144 5.88 -0.86 18.04
N ALA A 145 6.66 -0.21 17.17
CA ALA A 145 6.21 0.97 16.46
C ALA A 145 5.11 0.63 15.43
N ALA A 146 4.28 1.63 15.14
CA ALA A 146 3.27 1.56 14.10
C ALA A 146 3.39 2.77 13.17
N VAL A 147 3.56 2.52 11.88
CA VAL A 147 3.47 3.54 10.83
C VAL A 147 2.06 3.47 10.25
N GLY A 148 1.26 4.49 10.57
CA GLY A 148 -0.16 4.57 10.23
C GLY A 148 -0.43 4.62 8.72
N SER A 149 -1.70 4.45 8.34
CA SER A 149 -2.06 4.55 6.92
C SER A 149 -1.79 5.96 6.41
N CYS A 150 -1.18 6.06 5.24
CA CYS A 150 -0.83 7.33 4.58
C CYS A 150 0.23 8.19 5.31
N ALA A 151 0.92 7.64 6.31
CA ALA A 151 1.97 8.33 7.06
C ALA A 151 3.27 8.49 6.25
#